data_AF-A0A7L2XQJ2-F1
#
_entry.id   AF-A0A7L2XQJ2-F1
#
_cell.length_a   1.000
_cell.length_b   1.000
_cell.length_c   1.000
_cell.angle_alpha   90.00
_cell.angle_beta   90.00
_cell.angle_gamma   90.00
#
_symmetry.space_group_name_H-M   'P 1'
#
loop_
_entity.id
_entity.type
_entity.pdbx_description
1 polymer ?
#
loop_
_entity_poly.entity_id
_entity_poly.type
_entity_poly.pdbx_seq_one_letter_code
_entity_poly.pdbx_strand_id
1 'polypeptide(L)'
;SAALETESANGKEPLDAAGDGAEAMDVQGGSGDEENQRQLGEIELQCGICTKWFTADTFGIDTTSCLPFMTNYSFHCNVCHHSGNTYFLRKQANLKEMCLSALANLTWQSRTQDEHPKTMFSKDKDIIPFIDKYWECMTTRQRPGKMTWPNNIVKTMCKERDVFLVKEHPDPGSKDPEEDYPKFGLLDQDLANIGPAYDNQKQNNAVSTSGSLNGKFFTRGGGKGRGAKRKQQDGGTTGTAKKTRSDPLFSAQRLPPHGYPLEHPFNKDGYRYILAEPDPHAPDPEKLELDCWAGKPIPGDLYRACLYERVLLALHDRAPQLKISDDRLTVIGEKGYSMVRASHGVRKGAWYFEISMDEMPPDTAARLGWSQPLGNLQAPLGYDKFSYSWRSKKGTKFHQSIGKHYSSGYGQGDVLGFYISLPEDTETAKSLPDTYKDKALIKFKSYLYFEEKDFVDKAEKSLKQAPGSQIIFFKNGVSQGVAFKDIFEGVYFPAISLYKGCTVSINFGPYFKYPPRDITYHPMSDMGWGAVVEHTLADVLYHVETEVDGRRSPPWEP
;
A
#
# COMPACT_ATOMS: atom_id res chain seq x y z
N SER A 1 71.64 -20.92 15.10
CA SER A 1 72.10 -21.38 13.77
C SER A 1 71.49 -20.44 12.74
N ALA A 2 72.17 -19.34 12.42
CA ALA A 2 73.01 -19.18 11.21
C ALA A 2 72.18 -19.43 9.94
N ALA A 3 71.62 -18.41 9.25
CA ALA A 3 72.24 -17.37 8.42
C ALA A 3 72.68 -17.84 7.02
N LEU A 4 72.59 -16.91 6.06
CA LEU A 4 72.92 -16.87 4.63
C LEU A 4 71.74 -17.13 3.65
N GLU A 5 71.25 -16.12 2.90
CA GLU A 5 71.85 -15.34 1.78
C GLU A 5 71.84 -16.17 0.47
N THR A 6 71.49 -15.70 -0.73
CA THR A 6 71.73 -14.39 -1.40
C THR A 6 70.87 -14.25 -2.69
N GLU A 7 70.56 -12.98 -3.05
CA GLU A 7 70.67 -12.27 -4.37
C GLU A 7 70.70 -13.07 -5.70
N SER A 8 70.35 -12.58 -6.90
CA SER A 8 69.84 -11.33 -7.51
C SER A 8 69.70 -11.64 -9.02
N ALA A 9 68.87 -10.90 -9.76
CA ALA A 9 69.22 -10.26 -11.05
C ALA A 9 68.01 -10.00 -11.97
N ASN A 10 68.14 -8.89 -12.69
CA ASN A 10 67.12 -8.07 -13.31
C ASN A 10 67.21 -8.18 -14.85
N GLY A 11 66.07 -8.03 -15.54
CA GLY A 11 66.00 -7.39 -16.87
C GLY A 11 65.82 -8.28 -18.10
N LYS A 12 64.62 -8.23 -18.71
CA LYS A 12 64.33 -7.51 -19.98
C LYS A 12 62.93 -7.85 -20.52
N GLU A 13 62.06 -6.84 -20.61
CA GLU A 13 60.92 -6.75 -21.54
C GLU A 13 61.43 -6.56 -23.00
N PRO A 14 60.59 -6.47 -24.08
CA PRO A 14 59.11 -6.52 -24.18
C PRO A 14 58.56 -7.39 -25.34
N LEU A 15 57.22 -7.57 -25.40
CA LEU A 15 56.33 -7.19 -26.53
C LEU A 15 55.05 -8.05 -26.61
N ASP A 16 53.95 -7.32 -26.76
CA ASP A 16 52.54 -7.73 -26.85
C ASP A 16 52.21 -8.70 -27.99
N ALA A 17 51.21 -9.57 -27.78
CA ALA A 17 49.86 -9.40 -28.35
C ALA A 17 49.05 -10.72 -28.42
N ALA A 18 47.76 -10.61 -28.06
CA ALA A 18 46.62 -11.52 -28.30
C ALA A 18 46.62 -12.87 -27.54
N GLY A 19 45.57 -13.30 -26.84
CA GLY A 19 44.16 -12.87 -26.77
C GLY A 19 43.25 -14.11 -26.82
N ASP A 20 42.24 -14.14 -25.93
CA ASP A 20 41.11 -15.09 -25.76
C ASP A 20 41.35 -16.36 -24.90
N GLY A 21 40.51 -16.66 -23.89
CA GLY A 21 39.30 -16.00 -23.43
C GLY A 21 38.75 -16.66 -22.13
N ALA A 22 38.07 -15.86 -21.32
CA ALA A 22 37.16 -16.33 -20.27
C ALA A 22 36.08 -15.25 -20.05
N GLU A 23 34.83 -15.64 -20.22
CA GLU A 23 33.64 -14.80 -20.18
C GLU A 23 33.43 -14.17 -18.79
N ALA A 24 33.21 -12.84 -18.77
CA ALA A 24 32.70 -12.11 -17.61
C ALA A 24 31.41 -11.38 -18.01
N MET A 25 30.37 -11.53 -17.19
CA MET A 25 29.11 -10.81 -17.29
C MET A 25 29.35 -9.33 -16.98
N ASP A 26 29.16 -8.47 -17.98
CA ASP A 26 29.24 -7.02 -17.83
C ASP A 26 27.99 -6.47 -17.10
N VAL A 27 28.22 -5.95 -15.91
CA VAL A 27 27.38 -4.92 -15.29
C VAL A 27 27.89 -3.58 -15.81
N GLN A 28 27.22 -3.02 -16.83
CA GLN A 28 27.49 -1.66 -17.27
C GLN A 28 27.03 -0.65 -16.21
N GLY A 29 28.00 -0.21 -15.39
CA GLY A 29 27.94 1.07 -14.71
C GLY A 29 28.19 2.19 -15.71
N GLY A 30 27.15 2.94 -16.06
CA GLY A 30 27.26 4.18 -16.82
C GLY A 30 27.74 5.33 -15.94
N SER A 31 28.86 5.92 -16.30
CA SER A 31 29.49 7.08 -15.67
C SER A 31 28.81 8.40 -16.05
N GLY A 32 28.67 9.31 -15.07
CA GLY A 32 28.94 10.74 -15.20
C GLY A 32 28.04 11.60 -16.10
N ASP A 33 27.11 12.34 -15.45
CA ASP A 33 26.75 13.73 -15.73
C ASP A 33 26.72 14.19 -17.21
N GLU A 34 25.84 13.61 -18.01
CA GLU A 34 25.20 14.35 -19.11
C GLU A 34 23.78 14.71 -18.67
N GLU A 35 23.44 15.99 -18.76
CA GLU A 35 22.16 16.55 -18.35
C GLU A 35 21.01 15.75 -18.97
N ASN A 36 20.09 15.31 -18.10
CA ASN A 36 18.96 14.44 -18.40
C ASN A 36 17.87 15.21 -19.19
N GLN A 37 18.23 15.74 -20.36
CA GLN A 37 17.38 16.51 -21.25
C GLN A 37 16.36 15.58 -21.90
N ARG A 38 15.09 16.00 -21.90
CA ARG A 38 13.99 15.19 -22.44
C ARG A 38 14.18 14.95 -23.94
N GLN A 39 14.02 13.70 -24.35
CA GLN A 39 13.94 13.26 -25.74
C GLN A 39 12.50 13.36 -26.23
N LEU A 40 12.05 14.59 -26.44
CA LEU A 40 10.69 14.88 -26.88
C LEU A 40 10.39 14.16 -28.20
N GLY A 41 9.18 13.61 -28.33
CA GLY A 41 8.78 12.81 -29.49
C GLY A 41 8.95 11.30 -29.33
N GLU A 42 9.79 10.86 -28.40
CA GLU A 42 9.89 9.45 -27.97
C GLU A 42 8.89 9.15 -26.84
N ILE A 43 8.70 7.85 -26.56
CA ILE A 43 7.87 7.42 -25.43
C ILE A 43 8.71 7.50 -24.16
N GLU A 44 8.61 8.65 -23.50
CA GLU A 44 9.29 8.92 -22.24
C GLU A 44 8.36 8.81 -21.03
N LEU A 45 8.91 8.30 -19.93
CA LEU A 45 8.22 8.07 -18.67
C LEU A 45 8.92 8.78 -17.52
N GLN A 46 8.17 9.60 -16.78
CA GLN A 46 8.67 10.26 -15.58
C GLN A 46 8.45 9.38 -14.35
N CYS A 47 9.51 9.13 -13.60
CA CYS A 47 9.44 8.37 -12.36
C CYS A 47 8.70 9.17 -11.29
N GLY A 48 7.65 8.58 -10.69
CA GLY A 48 6.88 9.21 -9.62
C GLY A 48 7.61 9.38 -8.28
N ILE A 49 8.86 8.90 -8.17
CA ILE A 49 9.67 8.97 -6.95
C ILE A 49 10.84 9.94 -7.16
N CYS A 50 11.77 9.63 -8.07
CA CYS A 50 12.93 10.51 -8.32
C CYS A 50 12.65 11.66 -9.30
N THR A 51 11.46 11.72 -9.91
CA THR A 51 11.04 12.74 -10.89
C THR A 51 11.87 12.82 -12.18
N LYS A 52 12.84 11.91 -12.35
CA LYS A 52 13.65 11.79 -13.57
C LYS A 52 12.85 11.19 -14.72
N TRP A 53 13.20 11.62 -15.93
CA TRP A 53 12.65 11.11 -17.19
C TRP A 53 13.53 10.00 -17.75
N PHE A 54 12.89 9.00 -18.35
CA PHE A 54 13.54 7.87 -18.98
C PHE A 54 12.79 7.47 -20.24
N THR A 55 13.49 6.96 -21.24
CA THR A 55 12.83 6.32 -22.40
C THR A 55 12.26 4.96 -21.99
N ALA A 56 11.09 4.61 -22.50
CA ALA A 56 10.43 3.33 -22.19
C ALA A 56 11.30 2.11 -22.58
N ASP A 57 12.06 2.23 -23.68
CA ASP A 57 12.97 1.20 -24.19
C ASP A 57 14.07 0.84 -23.19
N THR A 58 14.53 1.80 -22.37
CA THR A 58 15.55 1.58 -21.32
C THR A 58 15.14 0.45 -20.35
N PHE A 59 13.83 0.21 -20.22
CA PHE A 59 13.30 -0.78 -19.29
C PHE A 59 12.54 -1.93 -19.97
N GLY A 60 12.64 -2.06 -21.30
CA GLY A 60 11.93 -3.11 -22.06
C GLY A 60 10.41 -3.04 -21.90
N ILE A 61 9.84 -1.84 -21.72
CA ILE A 61 8.39 -1.65 -21.61
C ILE A 61 7.79 -1.79 -23.00
N ASP A 62 6.70 -2.56 -23.12
CA ASP A 62 5.94 -2.65 -24.36
C ASP A 62 5.32 -1.29 -24.72
N THR A 63 5.87 -0.67 -25.76
CA THR A 63 5.51 0.65 -26.25
C THR A 63 4.39 0.62 -27.29
N THR A 64 3.92 -0.55 -27.72
CA THR A 64 2.89 -0.69 -28.77
C THR A 64 1.58 0.03 -28.45
N SER A 65 1.30 0.21 -27.16
CA SER A 65 0.09 0.86 -26.65
C SER A 65 0.37 2.21 -25.95
N CYS A 66 1.54 2.80 -26.18
CA CYS A 66 1.96 4.07 -25.58
C CYS A 66 2.05 5.17 -26.64
N LEU A 67 1.99 6.43 -26.19
CA LEU A 67 2.22 7.60 -27.03
C LEU A 67 3.20 8.56 -26.35
N PRO A 68 3.98 9.32 -27.12
CA PRO A 68 4.68 10.49 -26.59
C PRO A 68 3.70 11.43 -25.89
N PHE A 69 4.17 12.16 -24.87
CA PHE A 69 3.37 13.14 -24.11
C PHE A 69 2.10 12.56 -23.45
N MET A 70 2.00 11.25 -23.28
CA MET A 70 0.96 10.68 -22.42
C MET A 70 1.22 11.08 -20.96
N THR A 71 0.16 11.33 -20.18
CA THR A 71 0.26 11.71 -18.75
C THR A 71 -0.50 10.75 -17.85
N ASN A 72 -1.33 9.90 -18.44
CA ASN A 72 -2.18 8.92 -17.77
C ASN A 72 -1.42 7.61 -17.50
N TYR A 73 -0.36 7.65 -16.70
CA TYR A 73 0.32 6.44 -16.22
C TYR A 73 0.84 6.60 -14.79
N SER A 74 1.41 5.51 -14.26
CA SER A 74 2.30 5.55 -13.11
C SER A 74 3.52 4.70 -13.42
N PHE A 75 4.69 5.32 -13.25
CA PHE A 75 5.96 4.70 -13.60
C PHE A 75 6.96 4.88 -12.45
N HIS A 76 7.63 3.81 -12.02
CA HIS A 76 8.76 3.85 -11.10
C HIS A 76 9.94 3.13 -11.76
N CYS A 77 11.12 3.78 -11.82
CA CYS A 77 12.33 3.13 -12.32
C CYS A 77 12.78 2.01 -11.39
N ASN A 78 13.56 1.07 -11.93
CA ASN A 78 14.15 -0.05 -11.19
C ASN A 78 14.95 0.37 -9.93
N VAL A 79 15.59 1.54 -9.95
CA VAL A 79 16.32 2.09 -8.79
C VAL A 79 15.38 2.54 -7.67
N CYS A 80 14.25 3.16 -8.02
CA CYS A 80 13.32 3.70 -7.03
C CYS A 80 12.26 2.69 -6.58
N HIS A 81 11.99 1.66 -7.38
CA HIS A 81 11.04 0.62 -7.02
C HIS A 81 11.64 -0.36 -6.02
N HIS A 82 10.92 -0.65 -4.93
CA HIS A 82 11.44 -1.45 -3.81
C HIS A 82 11.83 -2.90 -4.17
N SER A 83 11.35 -3.42 -5.30
CA SER A 83 11.67 -4.77 -5.78
C SER A 83 12.90 -4.82 -6.68
N GLY A 84 13.53 -3.68 -7.00
CA GLY A 84 14.58 -3.60 -8.01
C GLY A 84 14.08 -3.75 -9.46
N ASN A 85 12.77 -3.92 -9.68
CA ASN A 85 12.16 -4.06 -11.00
C ASN A 85 11.49 -2.76 -11.44
N THR A 86 11.40 -2.53 -12.74
CA THR A 86 10.63 -1.42 -13.28
C THR A 86 9.14 -1.65 -13.07
N TYR A 87 8.42 -0.61 -12.62
CA TYR A 87 6.97 -0.61 -12.54
C TYR A 87 6.41 0.36 -13.57
N PHE A 88 5.49 -0.11 -14.42
CA PHE A 88 4.76 0.72 -15.37
C PHE A 88 3.30 0.29 -15.40
N LEU A 89 2.39 1.24 -15.21
CA LEU A 89 0.94 1.01 -15.32
C LEU A 89 0.27 2.18 -16.03
N ARG A 90 -0.39 1.91 -17.16
CA ARG A 90 -1.27 2.88 -17.82
C ARG A 90 -2.56 3.06 -16.99
N LYS A 91 -3.01 4.30 -16.88
CA LYS A 91 -4.28 4.68 -16.25
C LYS A 91 -5.28 5.08 -17.33
N GLN A 92 -6.56 5.01 -17.03
CA GLN A 92 -7.59 5.51 -17.93
C GLN A 92 -7.47 7.03 -18.06
N ALA A 93 -7.23 7.53 -19.28
CA ALA A 93 -7.28 8.97 -19.54
C ALA A 93 -8.71 9.48 -19.50
N ASN A 94 -8.92 10.62 -18.83
CA ASN A 94 -10.13 11.43 -18.98
C ASN A 94 -10.04 12.29 -20.26
N LEU A 95 -11.14 12.92 -20.66
CA LEU A 95 -11.17 13.69 -21.92
C LEU A 95 -10.20 14.89 -21.92
N LYS A 96 -9.91 15.49 -20.76
CA LYS A 96 -8.89 16.56 -20.64
C LYS A 96 -7.51 16.01 -20.98
N GLU A 97 -7.12 14.87 -20.39
CA GLU A 97 -5.84 14.23 -20.63
C GLU A 97 -5.70 13.77 -22.09
N MET A 98 -6.77 13.22 -22.69
CA MET A 98 -6.78 12.86 -24.10
C MET A 98 -6.55 14.08 -25.01
N CYS A 99 -7.23 15.20 -24.75
CA CYS A 99 -7.03 16.45 -25.49
C CYS A 99 -5.62 17.03 -25.28
N LEU A 100 -5.07 16.95 -24.07
CA LEU A 100 -3.71 17.38 -23.75
C LEU A 100 -2.68 16.59 -24.55
N SER A 101 -2.74 15.26 -24.50
CA SER A 101 -1.82 14.39 -25.24
C SER A 101 -1.98 14.57 -26.76
N ALA A 102 -3.22 14.73 -27.26
CA ALA A 102 -3.46 15.00 -28.68
C ALA A 102 -2.80 16.32 -29.12
N LEU A 103 -3.04 17.42 -28.41
CA LEU A 103 -2.45 18.72 -28.75
C LEU A 103 -0.93 18.73 -28.60
N ALA A 104 -0.37 18.05 -27.59
CA ALA A 104 1.07 17.97 -27.40
C ALA A 104 1.75 17.25 -28.57
N ASN A 105 1.18 16.12 -29.01
CA ASN A 105 1.69 15.39 -30.17
C ASN A 105 1.52 16.16 -31.48
N LEU A 106 0.35 16.79 -31.71
CA LEU A 106 0.10 17.61 -32.90
C LEU A 106 1.05 18.82 -32.95
N THR A 107 1.30 19.47 -31.81
CA THR A 107 2.25 20.59 -31.69
C THR A 107 3.67 20.11 -31.99
N TRP A 108 4.08 18.97 -31.44
CA TRP A 108 5.39 18.38 -31.71
C TRP A 108 5.57 18.02 -33.18
N GLN A 109 4.58 17.35 -33.78
CA GLN A 109 4.59 16.99 -35.20
C GLN A 109 4.67 18.22 -36.09
N SER A 110 3.87 19.25 -35.83
CA SER A 110 3.91 20.48 -36.63
C SER A 110 5.24 21.23 -36.50
N ARG A 111 5.87 21.23 -35.32
CA ARG A 111 7.21 21.82 -35.11
C ARG A 111 8.33 21.08 -35.84
N THR A 112 8.19 19.78 -36.04
CA THR A 112 9.25 18.92 -36.59
C THR A 112 9.07 18.60 -38.06
N GLN A 113 7.84 18.67 -38.59
CA GLN A 113 7.50 18.20 -39.93
C GLN A 113 6.96 19.32 -40.85
N ASP A 114 6.35 20.37 -40.31
CA ASP A 114 5.79 21.44 -41.13
C ASP A 114 6.81 22.57 -41.33
N GLU A 115 6.85 23.13 -42.54
CA GLU A 115 7.66 24.32 -42.84
C GLU A 115 7.22 25.55 -42.03
N HIS A 116 5.93 25.61 -41.67
CA HIS A 116 5.32 26.67 -40.87
C HIS A 116 4.58 26.06 -39.66
N PRO A 117 5.25 25.93 -38.50
CA PRO A 117 4.68 25.28 -37.33
C PRO A 117 3.41 25.94 -36.81
N LYS A 118 2.38 25.14 -36.58
CA LYS A 118 1.09 25.53 -36.02
C LYS A 118 1.12 25.37 -34.50
N THR A 119 0.46 26.30 -33.81
CA THR A 119 0.24 26.25 -32.35
C THR A 119 -1.23 26.02 -31.97
N MET A 120 -2.12 26.06 -32.96
CA MET A 120 -3.57 25.94 -32.81
C MET A 120 -4.11 24.95 -33.86
N PHE A 121 -4.95 24.03 -33.40
CA PHE A 121 -5.44 22.88 -34.18
C PHE A 121 -6.96 22.84 -34.19
N SER A 122 -7.55 22.52 -35.34
CA SER A 122 -8.99 22.42 -35.52
C SER A 122 -9.56 21.24 -34.75
N LYS A 123 -10.71 21.46 -34.08
CA LYS A 123 -11.46 20.38 -33.41
C LYS A 123 -11.74 19.21 -34.35
N ASP A 124 -12.28 19.52 -35.52
CA ASP A 124 -12.87 18.55 -36.44
C ASP A 124 -11.83 17.99 -37.43
N LYS A 125 -10.85 18.81 -37.87
CA LYS A 125 -9.84 18.38 -38.84
C LYS A 125 -8.59 17.76 -38.21
N ASP A 126 -8.24 18.10 -36.96
CA ASP A 126 -6.98 17.68 -36.34
C ASP A 126 -7.19 16.84 -35.07
N ILE A 127 -7.89 17.38 -34.07
CA ILE A 127 -7.98 16.78 -32.72
C ILE A 127 -8.81 15.50 -32.73
N ILE A 128 -9.99 15.53 -33.36
CA ILE A 128 -10.87 14.36 -33.43
C ILE A 128 -10.19 13.20 -34.19
N PRO A 129 -9.65 13.42 -35.41
CA PRO A 129 -8.93 12.37 -36.12
C PRO A 129 -7.72 11.81 -35.36
N PHE A 130 -6.96 12.65 -34.66
CA PHE A 130 -5.82 12.21 -33.87
C PHE A 130 -6.24 11.27 -32.74
N ILE A 131 -7.22 11.69 -31.93
CA ILE A 131 -7.75 10.88 -30.84
C ILE A 131 -8.38 9.57 -31.36
N ASP A 132 -9.07 9.62 -32.50
CA ASP A 132 -9.69 8.45 -33.10
C ASP A 132 -8.64 7.44 -33.62
N LYS A 133 -7.56 7.94 -34.25
CA LYS A 133 -6.44 7.12 -34.74
C LYS A 133 -5.72 6.39 -33.60
N TYR A 134 -5.49 7.07 -32.48
CA TYR A 134 -4.72 6.53 -31.35
C TYR A 134 -5.60 6.17 -30.15
N TRP A 135 -6.87 5.84 -30.40
CA TRP A 135 -7.85 5.56 -29.35
C TRP A 135 -7.35 4.52 -28.33
N GLU A 136 -6.78 3.42 -28.81
CA GLU A 136 -6.30 2.29 -28.01
C GLU A 136 -5.06 2.62 -27.16
N CYS A 137 -4.29 3.63 -27.59
CA CYS A 137 -3.14 4.12 -26.83
C CYS A 137 -3.56 5.16 -25.78
N MET A 138 -4.62 5.93 -26.04
CA MET A 138 -5.10 6.98 -25.13
C MET A 138 -6.01 6.45 -24.03
N THR A 139 -6.80 5.40 -24.30
CA THR A 139 -7.75 4.88 -23.32
C THR A 139 -7.82 3.36 -23.36
N THR A 140 -8.00 2.75 -22.19
CA THR A 140 -8.26 1.31 -22.04
C THR A 140 -9.72 0.95 -22.29
N ARG A 141 -10.58 1.94 -22.63
CA ARG A 141 -12.01 1.73 -22.88
C ARG A 141 -12.25 1.10 -24.25
N GLN A 142 -13.03 0.02 -24.28
CA GLN A 142 -13.54 -0.55 -25.53
C GLN A 142 -14.24 0.53 -26.37
N ARG A 143 -13.92 0.56 -27.67
CA ARG A 143 -14.42 1.57 -28.61
C ARG A 143 -15.96 1.51 -28.67
N PRO A 144 -16.68 2.56 -28.27
CA PRO A 144 -18.13 2.55 -28.30
C PRO A 144 -18.65 2.48 -29.74
N GLY A 145 -19.71 1.70 -29.99
CA GLY A 145 -20.35 1.63 -31.32
C GLY A 145 -20.92 2.98 -31.82
N LYS A 146 -21.12 3.96 -30.93
CA LYS A 146 -21.43 5.36 -31.27
C LYS A 146 -20.50 6.31 -30.50
N MET A 147 -19.69 7.09 -31.22
CA MET A 147 -18.75 8.05 -30.62
C MET A 147 -19.47 9.34 -30.19
N THR A 148 -19.65 9.54 -28.88
CA THR A 148 -20.31 10.75 -28.32
C THR A 148 -19.33 11.72 -27.65
N TRP A 149 -18.05 11.36 -27.53
CA TRP A 149 -17.02 12.21 -26.93
C TRP A 149 -16.69 13.48 -27.74
N PRO A 150 -16.78 13.52 -29.09
CA PRO A 150 -16.47 14.73 -29.86
C PRO A 150 -17.30 15.95 -29.43
N ASN A 151 -18.56 15.71 -29.04
CA ASN A 151 -19.50 16.74 -28.59
C ASN A 151 -19.08 17.41 -27.27
N ASN A 152 -18.20 16.77 -26.49
CA ASN A 152 -17.77 17.28 -25.19
C ASN A 152 -16.41 18.00 -25.23
N ILE A 153 -15.69 17.97 -26.37
CA ILE A 153 -14.34 18.57 -26.50
C ILE A 153 -14.40 20.06 -26.20
N VAL A 154 -15.27 20.80 -26.90
CA VAL A 154 -15.39 22.26 -26.75
C VAL A 154 -15.68 22.62 -25.29
N LYS A 155 -16.67 21.97 -24.68
CA LYS A 155 -17.03 22.20 -23.28
C LYS A 155 -15.87 21.93 -22.33
N THR A 156 -15.12 20.86 -22.54
CA THR A 156 -14.00 20.46 -21.68
C THR A 156 -12.84 21.46 -21.79
N MET A 157 -12.43 21.79 -23.01
CA MET A 157 -11.28 22.66 -23.24
C MET A 157 -11.60 24.13 -22.93
N CYS A 158 -12.85 24.57 -23.13
CA CYS A 158 -13.30 25.90 -22.69
C CYS A 158 -13.35 26.06 -21.16
N LYS A 159 -13.51 24.96 -20.40
CA LYS A 159 -13.55 24.97 -18.94
C LYS A 159 -12.14 25.00 -18.33
N GLU A 160 -11.20 24.28 -18.92
CA GLU A 160 -9.82 24.10 -18.44
C GLU A 160 -8.87 25.14 -19.08
N ARG A 161 -9.15 26.43 -18.85
CA ARG A 161 -8.41 27.56 -19.44
C ARG A 161 -6.99 27.73 -18.90
N ASP A 162 -6.67 27.04 -17.80
CA ASP A 162 -5.34 26.90 -17.22
C ASP A 162 -4.44 25.96 -18.03
N VAL A 163 -5.01 25.17 -18.96
CA VAL A 163 -4.28 24.22 -19.80
C VAL A 163 -4.43 24.53 -21.30
N PHE A 164 -5.61 24.99 -21.73
CA PHE A 164 -5.93 25.14 -23.15
C PHE A 164 -6.20 26.59 -23.58
N LEU A 165 -5.64 26.95 -24.73
CA LEU A 165 -6.05 28.09 -25.53
C LEU A 165 -7.24 27.70 -26.41
N VAL A 166 -8.25 28.56 -26.50
CA VAL A 166 -9.43 28.34 -27.36
C VAL A 166 -9.66 29.55 -28.22
N LYS A 167 -9.84 29.31 -29.52
CA LYS A 167 -10.25 30.31 -30.50
C LYS A 167 -11.51 29.81 -31.21
N GLU A 168 -12.62 30.50 -30.98
CA GLU A 168 -13.94 30.07 -31.46
C GLU A 168 -14.23 30.55 -32.88
N HIS A 169 -13.60 31.64 -33.34
CA HIS A 169 -13.79 32.26 -34.65
C HIS A 169 -12.46 32.77 -35.23
N PRO A 170 -12.36 32.94 -36.56
CA PRO A 170 -11.21 33.59 -37.19
C PRO A 170 -11.05 35.04 -36.72
N ASP A 171 -9.80 35.54 -36.77
CA ASP A 171 -9.57 36.95 -36.46
C ASP A 171 -10.19 37.82 -37.58
N PRO A 172 -10.75 39.00 -37.25
CA PRO A 172 -11.27 39.92 -38.24
C PRO A 172 -10.21 40.25 -39.31
N GLY A 173 -10.47 39.86 -40.56
CA GLY A 173 -9.56 40.08 -41.70
C GLY A 173 -8.57 38.95 -41.99
N SER A 174 -8.61 37.84 -41.22
CA SER A 174 -7.83 36.63 -41.55
C SER A 174 -8.41 35.90 -42.78
N LYS A 175 -7.54 35.17 -43.51
CA LYS A 175 -7.94 34.32 -44.64
C LYS A 175 -8.35 32.90 -44.22
N ASP A 176 -8.40 32.64 -42.93
CA ASP A 176 -8.71 31.32 -42.39
C ASP A 176 -10.21 31.01 -42.61
N PRO A 177 -10.57 29.83 -43.16
CA PRO A 177 -11.96 29.43 -43.31
C PRO A 177 -12.68 29.31 -41.97
N GLU A 178 -13.92 29.79 -41.88
CA GLU A 178 -14.77 29.67 -40.67
C GLU A 178 -14.98 28.19 -40.26
N GLU A 179 -15.00 27.29 -41.24
CA GLU A 179 -15.15 25.83 -41.03
C GLU A 179 -13.99 25.17 -40.28
N ASP A 180 -12.83 25.84 -40.17
CA ASP A 180 -11.69 25.32 -39.41
C ASP A 180 -11.83 25.53 -37.90
N TYR A 181 -12.83 26.31 -37.48
CA TYR A 181 -13.06 26.67 -36.09
C TYR A 181 -14.15 25.80 -35.43
N PRO A 182 -14.07 25.56 -34.10
CA PRO A 182 -13.11 26.11 -33.16
C PRO A 182 -11.71 25.47 -33.23
N LYS A 183 -10.67 26.29 -33.02
CA LYS A 183 -9.27 25.85 -32.89
C LYS A 183 -8.83 25.87 -31.42
N PHE A 184 -7.99 24.91 -31.05
CA PHE A 184 -7.44 24.77 -29.71
C PHE A 184 -5.92 24.62 -29.72
N GLY A 185 -5.27 25.12 -28.68
CA GLY A 185 -3.82 24.99 -28.49
C GLY A 185 -3.48 24.78 -27.02
N LEU A 186 -2.22 24.49 -26.73
CA LEU A 186 -1.72 24.43 -25.36
C LEU A 186 -1.38 25.82 -24.84
N LEU A 187 -1.73 26.10 -23.58
CA LEU A 187 -1.32 27.34 -22.92
C LEU A 187 0.20 27.37 -22.71
N ASP A 188 0.76 26.27 -22.21
CA ASP A 188 2.21 26.09 -22.15
C ASP A 188 2.74 25.56 -23.49
N GLN A 189 3.66 26.31 -24.09
CA GLN A 189 4.30 25.97 -25.35
C GLN A 189 5.57 25.14 -25.16
N ASP A 190 6.07 25.01 -23.92
CA ASP A 190 7.17 24.11 -23.60
C ASP A 190 6.64 22.70 -23.31
N LEU A 191 6.80 21.81 -24.30
CA LEU A 191 6.32 20.44 -24.18
C LEU A 191 7.11 19.62 -23.15
N ALA A 192 8.29 20.09 -22.71
CA ALA A 192 9.08 19.40 -21.68
C ALA A 192 8.39 19.40 -20.32
N ASN A 193 7.54 20.41 -20.04
CA ASN A 193 6.76 20.52 -18.81
C ASN A 193 5.56 19.57 -18.75
N ILE A 194 5.23 18.90 -19.86
CA ILE A 194 4.11 17.96 -19.91
C ILE A 194 4.53 16.65 -19.26
N GLY A 195 3.96 16.37 -18.10
CA GLY A 195 4.16 15.13 -17.38
C GLY A 195 2.96 14.72 -16.54
N PRO A 196 2.98 13.50 -15.98
CA PRO A 196 1.97 13.04 -15.04
C PRO A 196 1.90 13.96 -13.81
N ALA A 197 0.69 14.26 -13.36
CA ALA A 197 0.47 14.95 -12.09
C ALA A 197 0.73 13.98 -10.93
N TYR A 198 2.00 13.80 -10.57
CA TYR A 198 2.34 13.25 -9.27
C TYR A 198 2.07 14.34 -8.22
N ASP A 199 1.26 14.04 -7.19
CA ASP A 199 1.06 14.94 -6.07
C ASP A 199 2.41 15.20 -5.40
N ASN A 200 3.07 16.27 -5.84
CA ASN A 200 4.30 16.73 -5.23
C ASN A 200 3.90 17.33 -3.87
N GLN A 201 4.08 16.56 -2.79
CA GLN A 201 4.23 17.11 -1.45
C GLN A 201 5.52 17.96 -1.40
N LYS A 202 5.50 19.12 -2.06
CA LYS A 202 6.41 20.21 -1.76
C LYS A 202 5.68 21.14 -0.81
N GLN A 203 6.29 21.31 0.36
CA GLN A 203 5.97 22.25 1.41
C GLN A 203 5.37 23.54 0.86
N ASN A 204 4.14 23.87 1.28
CA ASN A 204 3.72 25.26 1.36
C ASN A 204 3.01 25.48 2.70
N ASN A 205 3.74 26.13 3.59
CA ASN A 205 3.23 26.78 4.78
C ASN A 205 2.20 27.84 4.37
N ALA A 206 0.92 27.60 4.63
CA ALA A 206 -0.07 28.65 4.82
C ALA A 206 -1.18 28.15 5.74
N VAL A 207 -1.09 28.60 6.99
CA VAL A 207 -2.14 28.52 8.00
C VAL A 207 -3.40 29.19 7.46
N SER A 208 -4.55 28.51 7.54
CA SER A 208 -5.84 29.20 7.64
C SER A 208 -6.70 28.55 8.71
N THR A 209 -6.94 29.37 9.73
CA THR A 209 -7.75 29.16 10.92
C THR A 209 -9.25 29.21 10.62
N SER A 210 -10.00 28.25 11.14
CA SER A 210 -11.35 28.41 11.72
C SER A 210 -11.68 27.11 12.48
N GLY A 211 -12.26 27.04 13.67
CA GLY A 211 -12.91 28.03 14.52
C GLY A 211 -14.06 27.32 15.27
N SER A 212 -13.82 26.99 16.55
CA SER A 212 -14.80 26.70 17.63
C SER A 212 -15.81 25.53 17.56
N LEU A 213 -15.49 24.47 18.33
CA LEU A 213 -16.10 24.02 19.61
C LEU A 213 -17.61 24.15 19.95
N ASN A 214 -18.01 23.12 20.73
CA ASN A 214 -19.16 22.91 21.65
C ASN A 214 -20.41 22.24 21.04
N GLY A 215 -20.97 21.14 21.55
CA GLY A 215 -20.80 20.41 22.81
C GLY A 215 -22.02 20.61 23.73
N LYS A 216 -22.89 19.60 23.86
CA LYS A 216 -23.58 19.21 25.12
C LYS A 216 -24.48 17.97 25.00
N PHE A 217 -24.43 17.20 26.09
CA PHE A 217 -25.15 15.97 26.47
C PHE A 217 -26.65 16.18 26.69
N PHE A 218 -27.45 15.09 26.61
CA PHE A 218 -28.32 14.56 27.68
C PHE A 218 -28.84 13.14 27.36
N THR A 219 -29.35 12.48 28.39
CA THR A 219 -29.47 11.04 28.67
C THR A 219 -30.83 10.37 28.38
N ARG A 220 -30.78 9.06 28.06
CA ARG A 220 -31.68 7.93 28.43
C ARG A 220 -33.08 7.78 27.79
N GLY A 221 -33.35 6.58 27.27
CA GLY A 221 -34.71 5.99 27.16
C GLY A 221 -34.93 5.13 25.91
N GLY A 222 -35.14 3.82 26.09
CA GLY A 222 -35.37 2.87 25.00
C GLY A 222 -36.73 2.99 24.31
N GLY A 223 -36.82 2.51 23.08
CA GLY A 223 -38.06 2.36 22.34
C GLY A 223 -37.85 1.91 20.89
N LYS A 224 -38.39 0.74 20.55
CA LYS A 224 -38.63 0.28 19.16
C LYS A 224 -39.45 1.34 18.41
N GLY A 225 -39.08 1.67 17.17
CA GLY A 225 -39.96 2.47 16.31
C GLY A 225 -39.41 2.84 14.95
N ARG A 226 -39.91 2.13 13.93
CA ARG A 226 -40.47 2.60 12.64
C ARG A 226 -39.68 3.63 11.81
N GLY A 227 -39.46 3.23 10.55
CA GLY A 227 -38.75 3.99 9.52
C GLY A 227 -39.35 5.37 9.21
N ALA A 228 -38.46 6.27 8.82
CA ALA A 228 -38.78 7.58 8.28
C ALA A 228 -38.47 7.60 6.77
N LYS A 229 -39.52 7.93 6.01
CA LYS A 229 -39.52 8.19 4.58
C LYS A 229 -38.46 9.23 4.19
N ARG A 230 -37.68 8.90 3.15
CA ARG A 230 -36.95 9.86 2.31
C ARG A 230 -37.97 10.78 1.63
N LYS A 231 -37.83 12.10 1.80
CA LYS A 231 -38.45 13.08 0.90
C LYS A 231 -37.46 13.33 -0.23
N GLN A 232 -37.73 12.65 -1.35
CA GLN A 232 -37.15 12.91 -2.65
C GLN A 232 -37.69 14.25 -3.13
N GLN A 233 -36.83 15.18 -3.53
CA GLN A 233 -37.24 16.28 -4.38
C GLN A 233 -36.95 15.84 -5.81
N ASP A 234 -38.05 15.49 -6.47
CA ASP A 234 -38.12 14.99 -7.82
C ASP A 234 -38.02 16.16 -8.81
N GLY A 235 -37.32 15.90 -9.89
CA GLY A 235 -37.19 16.75 -11.07
C GLY A 235 -36.87 15.85 -12.27
N GLY A 236 -37.71 14.83 -12.48
CA GLY A 236 -37.77 14.05 -13.72
C GLY A 236 -38.17 14.92 -14.92
N THR A 237 -38.11 14.49 -16.18
CA THR A 237 -38.03 13.16 -16.80
C THR A 237 -37.88 13.43 -18.30
N THR A 238 -37.08 12.68 -19.07
CA THR A 238 -37.49 11.66 -20.06
C THR A 238 -36.27 11.46 -20.98
N GLY A 239 -35.87 10.31 -21.53
CA GLY A 239 -36.31 8.92 -21.46
C GLY A 239 -35.25 8.06 -22.18
N THR A 240 -35.09 6.82 -21.70
CA THR A 240 -34.65 5.60 -22.42
C THR A 240 -33.43 5.65 -23.35
N ALA A 241 -32.30 5.09 -22.92
CA ALA A 241 -31.60 3.96 -23.57
C ALA A 241 -30.26 3.65 -22.88
N LYS A 242 -30.05 2.35 -22.64
CA LYS A 242 -28.86 1.63 -22.13
C LYS A 242 -27.56 2.46 -22.10
N LYS A 243 -27.13 2.88 -20.90
CA LYS A 243 -25.73 3.29 -20.66
C LYS A 243 -24.95 2.08 -20.18
N THR A 244 -24.10 1.59 -21.07
CA THR A 244 -23.05 0.59 -20.85
C THR A 244 -22.17 1.04 -19.67
N ARG A 245 -22.16 0.21 -18.63
CA ARG A 245 -21.32 0.30 -17.44
C ARG A 245 -19.87 0.52 -17.86
N SER A 246 -19.28 1.61 -17.37
CA SER A 246 -17.84 1.73 -17.27
C SER A 246 -17.40 0.79 -16.15
N ASP A 247 -16.66 -0.22 -16.53
CA ASP A 247 -16.12 -1.24 -15.64
C ASP A 247 -15.22 -0.61 -14.54
N PRO A 248 -15.62 -0.67 -13.26
CA PRO A 248 -14.84 -0.18 -12.13
C PRO A 248 -13.83 -1.22 -11.58
N LEU A 249 -13.71 -2.40 -12.19
CA LEU A 249 -13.10 -3.59 -11.59
C LEU A 249 -11.59 -3.58 -11.40
N PHE A 250 -10.85 -3.06 -12.38
CA PHE A 250 -9.39 -2.99 -12.25
C PHE A 250 -8.91 -1.76 -11.48
N SER A 251 -9.84 -0.89 -11.07
CA SER A 251 -9.57 0.28 -10.25
C SER A 251 -9.78 0.06 -8.75
N ALA A 252 -9.98 -1.19 -8.30
CA ALA A 252 -9.71 -1.58 -6.91
C ALA A 252 -8.18 -1.56 -6.66
N GLN A 253 -7.63 -0.36 -6.85
CA GLN A 253 -6.64 0.30 -6.04
C GLN A 253 -5.36 -0.46 -5.73
N ARG A 254 -4.34 -0.21 -6.54
CA ARG A 254 -2.94 -0.27 -6.13
C ARG A 254 -2.80 0.31 -4.73
N LEU A 255 -2.35 -0.52 -3.78
CA LEU A 255 -2.06 -0.06 -2.43
C LEU A 255 -1.04 1.08 -2.51
N PRO A 256 -1.17 2.15 -1.71
CA PRO A 256 -0.16 3.21 -1.70
C PRO A 256 1.16 2.63 -1.18
N PRO A 257 2.33 3.26 -1.43
CA PRO A 257 3.66 2.64 -1.23
C PRO A 257 3.91 1.99 0.13
N HIS A 258 3.28 2.50 1.19
CA HIS A 258 3.28 1.93 2.55
C HIS A 258 2.43 0.65 2.76
N GLY A 259 1.82 0.12 1.70
CA GLY A 259 1.21 -1.21 1.69
C GLY A 259 -0.16 -1.38 2.34
N TYR A 260 -0.89 -0.29 2.56
CA TYR A 260 -2.23 -0.36 3.15
C TYR A 260 -3.05 0.86 2.76
N PRO A 261 -4.39 0.80 2.67
CA PRO A 261 -5.19 2.00 2.38
C PRO A 261 -5.03 3.08 3.44
N LEU A 262 -4.82 4.35 3.03
CA LEU A 262 -4.75 5.50 3.96
C LEU A 262 -6.03 5.64 4.78
N GLU A 263 -7.17 5.42 4.14
CA GLU A 263 -8.47 5.36 4.80
C GLU A 263 -8.98 3.93 4.78
N HIS A 264 -9.17 3.39 5.97
CA HIS A 264 -9.57 2.00 6.22
C HIS A 264 -10.49 1.93 7.44
N PRO A 265 -11.34 0.90 7.51
CA PRO A 265 -12.05 0.58 8.74
C PRO A 265 -11.05 0.10 9.81
N PHE A 266 -11.18 0.61 11.03
CA PHE A 266 -10.41 0.16 12.19
C PHE A 266 -11.09 -1.02 12.87
N ASN A 267 -10.29 -1.93 13.43
CA ASN A 267 -10.82 -2.98 14.30
C ASN A 267 -11.40 -2.33 15.56
N LYS A 268 -12.73 -2.39 15.71
CA LYS A 268 -13.48 -1.75 16.81
C LYS A 268 -14.85 -2.38 17.00
N ASP A 269 -15.45 -2.11 18.15
CA ASP A 269 -16.84 -2.47 18.46
C ASP A 269 -17.15 -3.98 18.30
N GLY A 270 -16.13 -4.83 18.49
CA GLY A 270 -16.23 -6.28 18.33
C GLY A 270 -16.26 -6.76 16.88
N TYR A 271 -15.72 -5.97 15.95
CA TYR A 271 -15.51 -6.37 14.55
C TYR A 271 -14.06 -6.16 14.14
N ARG A 272 -13.55 -7.12 13.37
CA ARG A 272 -12.26 -7.07 12.70
C ARG A 272 -12.46 -6.96 11.19
N TYR A 273 -11.61 -6.13 10.59
CA TYR A 273 -11.61 -5.86 9.16
C TYR A 273 -10.26 -6.25 8.60
N ILE A 274 -10.23 -7.28 7.77
CA ILE A 274 -9.02 -7.77 7.11
C ILE A 274 -9.06 -7.32 5.66
N LEU A 275 -8.04 -6.59 5.21
CA LEU A 275 -7.95 -6.17 3.82
C LEU A 275 -7.96 -7.39 2.89
N ALA A 276 -8.80 -7.36 1.87
CA ALA A 276 -8.94 -8.44 0.91
C ALA A 276 -8.38 -8.03 -0.45
N GLU A 277 -7.74 -8.98 -1.12
CA GLU A 277 -7.30 -8.88 -2.51
C GLU A 277 -7.88 -10.05 -3.32
N PRO A 278 -8.03 -9.89 -4.64
CA PRO A 278 -8.40 -11.00 -5.51
C PRO A 278 -7.47 -12.20 -5.31
N ASP A 279 -8.03 -13.39 -5.20
CA ASP A 279 -7.25 -14.62 -5.07
C ASP A 279 -6.85 -15.12 -6.47
N PRO A 280 -5.55 -15.13 -6.83
CA PRO A 280 -5.08 -15.63 -8.12
C PRO A 280 -5.28 -17.15 -8.28
N HIS A 281 -5.54 -17.87 -7.20
CA HIS A 281 -5.75 -19.33 -7.21
C HIS A 281 -7.23 -19.72 -7.12
N ALA A 282 -8.15 -18.75 -7.14
CA ALA A 282 -9.58 -19.04 -7.15
C ALA A 282 -9.96 -19.81 -8.44
N PRO A 283 -10.88 -20.80 -8.35
CA PRO A 283 -11.19 -21.72 -9.46
C PRO A 283 -11.87 -21.04 -10.67
N ASP A 284 -12.51 -19.88 -10.46
CA ASP A 284 -13.21 -19.13 -11.51
C ASP A 284 -12.80 -17.64 -11.49
N PRO A 285 -11.56 -17.30 -11.86
CA PRO A 285 -11.07 -15.91 -11.77
C PRO A 285 -11.85 -14.95 -12.68
N GLU A 286 -12.49 -15.47 -13.73
CA GLU A 286 -13.36 -14.71 -14.63
C GLU A 286 -14.65 -14.21 -13.94
N LYS A 287 -15.10 -14.86 -12.85
CA LYS A 287 -16.28 -14.41 -12.06
C LYS A 287 -15.98 -13.22 -11.15
N LEU A 288 -14.71 -12.82 -11.07
CA LEU A 288 -14.28 -11.67 -10.30
C LEU A 288 -14.83 -10.35 -10.84
N GLU A 289 -15.52 -10.34 -12.00
CA GLU A 289 -16.26 -9.18 -12.51
C GLU A 289 -17.33 -8.66 -11.50
N LEU A 290 -16.92 -7.80 -10.56
CA LEU A 290 -17.69 -7.00 -9.57
C LEU A 290 -18.97 -6.35 -10.12
N ASP A 291 -19.06 -6.06 -11.42
CA ASP A 291 -20.30 -5.50 -12.01
C ASP A 291 -21.47 -6.53 -11.97
N CYS A 292 -21.18 -7.82 -11.83
CA CYS A 292 -22.19 -8.87 -11.61
C CYS A 292 -22.84 -8.82 -10.21
N TRP A 293 -22.21 -8.14 -9.25
CA TRP A 293 -22.51 -8.26 -7.81
C TRP A 293 -23.19 -7.02 -7.21
N ALA A 294 -23.60 -6.04 -8.03
CA ALA A 294 -24.35 -4.88 -7.54
C ALA A 294 -25.66 -5.30 -6.84
N GLY A 295 -25.71 -5.20 -5.52
CA GLY A 295 -26.85 -5.60 -4.69
C GLY A 295 -26.87 -7.07 -4.26
N LYS A 296 -25.85 -7.87 -4.64
CA LYS A 296 -25.64 -9.25 -4.17
C LYS A 296 -24.43 -9.29 -3.20
N PRO A 297 -24.37 -10.27 -2.28
CA PRO A 297 -23.17 -10.51 -1.48
C PRO A 297 -21.97 -10.80 -2.39
N ILE A 298 -20.83 -10.18 -2.11
CA ILE A 298 -19.58 -10.46 -2.84
C ILE A 298 -19.06 -11.83 -2.37
N PRO A 299 -18.76 -12.78 -3.27
CA PRO A 299 -18.30 -14.12 -2.92
C PRO A 299 -16.92 -14.08 -2.23
N GLY A 300 -16.85 -14.61 -1.01
CA GLY A 300 -15.65 -14.67 -0.17
C GLY A 300 -14.51 -15.50 -0.75
N ASP A 301 -14.88 -16.59 -1.41
CA ASP A 301 -14.01 -17.59 -2.02
C ASP A 301 -13.17 -17.04 -3.18
N LEU A 302 -13.60 -15.97 -3.85
CA LEU A 302 -12.81 -15.33 -4.92
C LEU A 302 -11.71 -14.38 -4.40
N TYR A 303 -11.62 -14.19 -3.10
CA TYR A 303 -10.68 -13.26 -2.47
C TYR A 303 -9.83 -13.97 -1.41
N ARG A 304 -8.73 -13.34 -1.03
CA ARG A 304 -7.86 -13.77 0.06
C ARG A 304 -7.41 -12.58 0.90
N ALA A 305 -6.92 -12.86 2.10
CA ALA A 305 -6.34 -11.82 2.96
C ALA A 305 -5.11 -11.21 2.27
N CYS A 306 -5.07 -9.89 2.17
CA CYS A 306 -3.94 -9.17 1.61
C CYS A 306 -2.82 -9.11 2.67
N LEU A 307 -1.78 -9.90 2.45
CA LEU A 307 -0.63 -10.00 3.34
C LEU A 307 0.58 -9.30 2.72
N TYR A 308 1.35 -8.63 3.57
CA TYR A 308 2.55 -7.93 3.15
C TYR A 308 3.78 -8.79 3.45
N GLU A 309 4.72 -8.90 2.51
CA GLU A 309 5.96 -9.68 2.71
C GLU A 309 6.86 -9.14 3.83
N ARG A 310 6.61 -7.90 4.28
CA ARG A 310 7.33 -7.26 5.38
C ARG A 310 6.46 -7.17 6.62
N VAL A 311 7.06 -7.51 7.77
CA VAL A 311 6.45 -7.27 9.08
C VAL A 311 6.54 -5.78 9.42
N LEU A 312 5.38 -5.18 9.69
CA LEU A 312 5.20 -3.75 9.96
C LEU A 312 4.18 -3.56 11.08
N LEU A 313 4.04 -2.35 11.62
CA LEU A 313 2.89 -2.04 12.49
C LEU A 313 1.61 -1.99 11.64
N ALA A 314 0.57 -2.73 12.05
CA ALA A 314 -0.69 -2.84 11.32
C ALA A 314 -1.52 -1.55 11.41
N LEU A 315 -1.94 -1.00 10.26
CA LEU A 315 -2.73 0.24 10.27
C LEU A 315 -4.17 0.02 10.72
N HIS A 316 -4.79 -1.11 10.34
CA HIS A 316 -6.15 -1.47 10.75
C HIS A 316 -6.25 -1.95 12.20
N ASP A 317 -5.13 -2.49 12.72
CA ASP A 317 -5.07 -3.16 14.01
C ASP A 317 -4.40 -2.29 15.09
N ARG A 318 -4.92 -1.07 15.20
CA ARG A 318 -4.48 -0.05 16.14
C ARG A 318 -5.63 0.80 16.64
N ALA A 319 -5.43 1.43 17.79
CA ALA A 319 -6.29 2.52 18.21
C ALA A 319 -6.19 3.72 17.23
N PRO A 320 -7.31 4.34 16.80
CA PRO A 320 -7.30 5.43 15.83
C PRO A 320 -6.47 6.66 16.26
N GLN A 321 -6.36 6.89 17.57
CA GLN A 321 -5.60 8.01 18.15
C GLN A 321 -4.08 7.83 18.15
N LEU A 322 -3.56 6.63 17.84
CA LEU A 322 -2.12 6.45 17.68
C LEU A 322 -1.68 7.07 16.35
N LYS A 323 -0.49 7.64 16.33
CA LYS A 323 0.16 8.09 15.09
C LYS A 323 1.25 7.10 14.74
N ILE A 324 1.31 6.70 13.48
CA ILE A 324 2.32 5.79 12.95
C ILE A 324 3.07 6.54 11.87
N SER A 325 4.39 6.39 11.82
CA SER A 325 5.24 6.93 10.76
C SER A 325 4.94 6.28 9.39
N ASP A 326 5.34 6.92 8.31
CA ASP A 326 5.07 6.43 6.95
C ASP A 326 5.74 5.08 6.66
N ASP A 327 6.90 4.82 7.26
CA ASP A 327 7.62 3.54 7.19
C ASP A 327 6.98 2.43 8.06
N ARG A 328 6.00 2.79 8.89
CA ARG A 328 5.24 1.91 9.80
C ARG A 328 6.10 1.16 10.81
N LEU A 329 7.21 1.77 11.24
CA LEU A 329 8.10 1.24 12.27
C LEU A 329 8.14 2.10 13.53
N THR A 330 7.67 3.33 13.48
CA THR A 330 7.58 4.22 14.65
C THR A 330 6.12 4.49 15.00
N VAL A 331 5.82 4.49 16.29
CA VAL A 331 4.50 4.85 16.81
C VAL A 331 4.59 5.88 17.92
N ILE A 332 3.71 6.87 17.84
CA ILE A 332 3.62 8.01 18.76
C ILE A 332 2.26 7.93 19.46
N GLY A 333 2.30 7.94 20.78
CA GLY A 333 1.12 8.03 21.63
C GLY A 333 0.56 9.45 21.70
N GLU A 334 -0.69 9.60 22.16
CA GLU A 334 -1.30 10.93 22.32
C GLU A 334 -1.92 11.16 23.69
N LYS A 335 -3.08 10.55 23.97
CA LYS A 335 -3.86 10.78 25.20
C LYS A 335 -3.70 9.61 26.16
N GLY A 336 -4.79 8.93 26.48
CA GLY A 336 -4.79 7.75 27.33
C GLY A 336 -4.00 6.59 26.71
N TYR A 337 -3.98 5.46 27.42
CA TYR A 337 -3.38 4.26 26.87
C TYR A 337 -4.11 3.84 25.60
N SER A 338 -3.32 3.43 24.62
CA SER A 338 -3.79 2.90 23.34
C SER A 338 -2.75 1.93 22.82
N MET A 339 -3.16 1.00 21.97
CA MET A 339 -2.34 -0.11 21.52
C MET A 339 -2.35 -0.25 20.00
N VAL A 340 -1.22 -0.72 19.46
CA VAL A 340 -1.03 -1.19 18.09
C VAL A 340 -0.37 -2.57 18.12
N ARG A 341 -0.73 -3.43 17.17
CA ARG A 341 -0.07 -4.72 16.91
C ARG A 341 0.72 -4.70 15.60
N ALA A 342 1.69 -5.60 15.47
CA ALA A 342 2.32 -5.86 14.18
C ALA A 342 1.35 -6.56 13.21
N SER A 343 1.68 -6.54 11.92
CA SER A 343 0.91 -7.19 10.86
C SER A 343 0.96 -8.71 10.90
N HIS A 344 1.98 -9.29 11.55
CA HIS A 344 2.22 -10.73 11.59
C HIS A 344 2.29 -11.22 13.03
N GLY A 345 1.81 -12.45 13.23
CA GLY A 345 1.79 -13.12 14.51
C GLY A 345 2.40 -14.50 14.43
N VAL A 346 2.91 -14.99 15.56
CA VAL A 346 3.60 -16.27 15.70
C VAL A 346 2.73 -17.27 16.44
N ARG A 347 2.71 -18.53 15.97
CA ARG A 347 1.89 -19.62 16.52
C ARG A 347 2.69 -20.73 17.20
N LYS A 348 3.98 -20.84 16.88
CA LYS A 348 4.91 -21.89 17.36
C LYS A 348 6.35 -21.43 17.24
N GLY A 349 7.28 -22.11 17.89
CA GLY A 349 8.72 -21.83 17.80
C GLY A 349 9.17 -20.66 18.68
N ALA A 350 10.42 -20.25 18.51
CA ALA A 350 11.07 -19.21 19.30
C ALA A 350 11.34 -17.95 18.46
N TRP A 351 10.89 -16.79 18.92
CA TRP A 351 10.89 -15.55 18.15
C TRP A 351 11.40 -14.36 18.95
N TYR A 352 12.00 -13.39 18.26
CA TYR A 352 12.57 -12.20 18.86
C TYR A 352 12.35 -10.93 18.03
N PHE A 353 12.15 -9.80 18.72
CA PHE A 353 12.20 -8.45 18.15
C PHE A 353 12.75 -7.44 19.17
N GLU A 354 13.09 -6.23 18.71
CA GLU A 354 13.53 -5.12 19.57
C GLU A 354 12.59 -3.91 19.47
N ILE A 355 12.52 -3.12 20.55
CA ILE A 355 11.91 -1.80 20.55
C ILE A 355 12.90 -0.80 21.15
N SER A 356 13.13 0.29 20.44
CA SER A 356 13.88 1.46 20.90
C SER A 356 12.95 2.48 21.53
N MET A 357 13.34 2.99 22.69
CA MET A 357 12.63 4.07 23.39
C MET A 357 13.15 5.43 22.92
N ASP A 358 12.53 6.01 21.89
CA ASP A 358 13.05 7.20 21.22
C ASP A 358 12.81 8.48 22.03
N GLU A 359 11.56 8.73 22.41
CA GLU A 359 11.17 9.88 23.23
C GLU A 359 10.24 9.44 24.36
N MET A 360 10.60 9.82 25.59
CA MET A 360 9.79 9.53 26.77
C MET A 360 9.70 10.74 27.71
N PRO A 361 8.89 11.76 27.33
CA PRO A 361 8.67 12.94 28.17
C PRO A 361 8.17 12.61 29.58
N PRO A 362 8.28 13.54 30.55
CA PRO A 362 7.67 13.39 31.87
C PRO A 362 6.18 13.03 31.78
N ASP A 363 5.69 12.27 32.77
CA ASP A 363 4.31 11.78 32.82
C ASP A 363 3.83 10.89 31.66
N THR A 364 4.73 10.45 30.78
CA THR A 364 4.45 9.39 29.82
C THR A 364 4.73 8.01 30.42
N ALA A 365 4.20 6.97 29.78
CA ALA A 365 4.49 5.59 30.11
C ALA A 365 4.29 4.69 28.88
N ALA A 366 4.98 3.57 28.85
CA ALA A 366 4.85 2.56 27.80
C ALA A 366 4.61 1.19 28.45
N ARG A 367 3.83 0.36 27.76
CA ARG A 367 3.69 -1.07 28.02
C ARG A 367 3.92 -1.83 26.72
N LEU A 368 4.97 -2.63 26.71
CA LEU A 368 5.48 -3.28 25.50
C LEU A 368 5.48 -4.80 25.71
N GLY A 369 5.22 -5.58 24.67
CA GLY A 369 5.19 -7.04 24.80
C GLY A 369 4.41 -7.72 23.68
N TRP A 370 3.57 -8.67 24.07
CA TRP A 370 2.85 -9.58 23.17
C TRP A 370 1.35 -9.52 23.40
N SER A 371 0.57 -9.61 22.32
CA SER A 371 -0.89 -9.59 22.34
C SER A 371 -1.47 -10.61 21.37
N GLN A 372 -2.49 -11.35 21.77
CA GLN A 372 -3.32 -12.13 20.85
C GLN A 372 -4.33 -11.19 20.13
N PRO A 373 -5.00 -11.63 19.04
CA PRO A 373 -5.87 -10.77 18.23
C PRO A 373 -6.96 -10.02 19.01
N LEU A 374 -7.54 -10.67 20.01
CA LEU A 374 -8.66 -10.14 20.79
C LEU A 374 -8.25 -9.19 21.93
N GLY A 375 -6.96 -8.85 22.04
CA GLY A 375 -6.51 -7.83 22.97
C GLY A 375 -7.13 -6.47 22.67
N ASN A 376 -7.63 -5.76 23.69
CA ASN A 376 -8.36 -4.51 23.49
C ASN A 376 -7.41 -3.36 23.10
N LEU A 377 -7.54 -2.87 21.86
CA LEU A 377 -6.71 -1.80 21.30
C LEU A 377 -6.84 -0.45 22.04
N GLN A 378 -7.95 -0.21 22.72
CA GLN A 378 -8.20 1.01 23.51
C GLN A 378 -7.72 0.89 24.96
N ALA A 379 -7.15 -0.26 25.35
CA ALA A 379 -6.67 -0.53 26.69
C ALA A 379 -5.13 -0.60 26.73
N PRO A 380 -4.50 -0.42 27.91
CA PRO A 380 -3.09 -0.71 28.07
C PRO A 380 -2.81 -2.19 27.81
N LEU A 381 -1.72 -2.50 27.12
CA LEU A 381 -1.26 -3.88 26.96
C LEU A 381 -1.13 -4.57 28.34
N GLY A 382 -1.59 -5.82 28.45
CA GLY A 382 -1.72 -6.57 29.69
C GLY A 382 -2.96 -6.23 30.53
N TYR A 383 -3.95 -5.54 29.97
CA TYR A 383 -5.24 -5.26 30.62
C TYR A 383 -6.12 -6.51 30.72
N ASP A 384 -6.19 -7.29 29.64
CA ASP A 384 -7.03 -8.47 29.47
C ASP A 384 -6.22 -9.78 29.62
N LYS A 385 -6.88 -10.91 29.35
CA LYS A 385 -6.26 -12.25 29.33
C LYS A 385 -5.47 -12.52 28.06
N PHE A 386 -5.65 -11.71 27.02
CA PHE A 386 -5.08 -11.93 25.69
C PHE A 386 -3.68 -11.30 25.54
N SER A 387 -3.22 -10.55 26.53
CA SER A 387 -1.98 -9.76 26.42
C SER A 387 -1.06 -9.88 27.64
N TYR A 388 0.24 -9.73 27.37
CA TYR A 388 1.34 -9.82 28.32
C TYR A 388 2.31 -8.69 28.05
N SER A 389 2.61 -7.87 29.07
CA SER A 389 3.43 -6.68 28.87
C SER A 389 4.46 -6.45 29.97
N TRP A 390 5.42 -5.61 29.62
CA TRP A 390 6.38 -5.00 30.51
C TRP A 390 6.14 -3.50 30.54
N ARG A 391 6.01 -2.92 31.75
CA ARG A 391 5.77 -1.49 31.94
C ARG A 391 7.07 -0.75 32.19
N SER A 392 7.26 0.37 31.50
CA SER A 392 8.43 1.25 31.63
C SER A 392 8.66 1.72 33.06
N LYS A 393 7.61 2.23 33.70
CA LYS A 393 7.65 2.64 35.11
C LYS A 393 7.80 1.43 36.03
N LYS A 394 8.90 1.41 36.79
CA LYS A 394 9.23 0.40 37.81
C LYS A 394 9.45 -1.03 37.28
N GLY A 395 9.55 -1.24 35.96
CA GLY A 395 9.90 -2.54 35.38
C GLY A 395 8.94 -3.69 35.73
N THR A 396 7.67 -3.38 35.91
CA THR A 396 6.66 -4.37 36.32
C THR A 396 6.07 -5.09 35.12
N LYS A 397 5.87 -6.41 35.22
CA LYS A 397 5.15 -7.21 34.23
C LYS A 397 3.65 -7.20 34.49
N PHE A 398 2.83 -7.06 33.45
CA PHE A 398 1.39 -6.90 33.51
C PHE A 398 0.66 -7.93 32.65
N HIS A 399 -0.36 -8.55 33.23
CA HIS A 399 -1.30 -9.46 32.59
C HIS A 399 -2.61 -9.45 33.39
N GLN A 400 -3.77 -9.46 32.73
CA GLN A 400 -5.09 -9.35 33.39
C GLN A 400 -5.20 -8.15 34.35
N SER A 401 -4.60 -7.01 33.96
CA SER A 401 -4.50 -5.80 34.79
C SER A 401 -3.70 -5.95 36.09
N ILE A 402 -3.08 -7.09 36.33
CA ILE A 402 -2.29 -7.37 37.54
C ILE A 402 -0.81 -7.11 37.24
N GLY A 403 -0.25 -6.11 37.93
CA GLY A 403 1.17 -5.77 37.86
C GLY A 403 1.98 -6.51 38.93
N LYS A 404 3.05 -7.19 38.52
CA LYS A 404 4.03 -7.82 39.43
C LYS A 404 5.40 -7.22 39.20
N HIS A 405 6.18 -7.03 40.27
CA HIS A 405 7.59 -6.64 40.12
C HIS A 405 8.33 -7.70 39.31
N TYR A 406 9.22 -7.27 38.42
CA TYR A 406 9.93 -8.16 37.51
C TYR A 406 11.37 -7.69 37.30
N SER A 407 11.58 -6.41 37.01
CA SER A 407 12.90 -5.84 36.76
C SER A 407 12.98 -4.38 37.24
N SER A 408 14.13 -3.75 37.02
CA SER A 408 14.23 -2.30 37.03
C SER A 408 13.43 -1.69 35.87
N GLY A 409 13.06 -0.40 36.01
CA GLY A 409 12.40 0.33 34.95
C GLY A 409 13.30 0.59 33.74
N TYR A 410 12.67 0.95 32.63
CA TYR A 410 13.33 1.38 31.40
C TYR A 410 12.80 2.75 30.97
N GLY A 411 13.60 3.46 30.18
CA GLY A 411 13.31 4.83 29.78
C GLY A 411 13.89 5.17 28.41
N GLN A 412 13.89 6.47 28.10
CA GLN A 412 14.43 7.01 26.85
C GLN A 412 15.88 6.55 26.62
N GLY A 413 16.19 6.14 25.38
CA GLY A 413 17.50 5.64 24.95
C GLY A 413 17.72 4.14 25.18
N ASP A 414 16.89 3.47 25.98
CA ASP A 414 16.97 2.01 26.13
C ASP A 414 16.48 1.29 24.86
N VAL A 415 17.14 0.19 24.52
CA VAL A 415 16.71 -0.76 23.50
C VAL A 415 16.32 -2.07 24.19
N LEU A 416 15.08 -2.48 23.98
CA LEU A 416 14.43 -3.55 24.72
C LEU A 416 14.18 -4.72 23.79
N GLY A 417 14.62 -5.91 24.19
CA GLY A 417 14.41 -7.14 23.45
C GLY A 417 13.22 -7.94 23.97
N PHE A 418 12.48 -8.56 23.07
CA PHE A 418 11.25 -9.29 23.37
C PHE A 418 11.34 -10.69 22.77
N TYR A 419 11.53 -11.69 23.63
CA TYR A 419 11.58 -13.09 23.25
C TYR A 419 10.29 -13.81 23.65
N ILE A 420 9.80 -14.66 22.76
CA ILE A 420 8.71 -15.60 23.04
C ILE A 420 9.09 -16.99 22.53
N SER A 421 8.78 -18.02 23.31
CA SER A 421 8.90 -19.42 22.90
C SER A 421 7.55 -20.09 23.06
N LEU A 422 7.08 -20.69 21.97
CA LEU A 422 5.78 -21.36 21.85
C LEU A 422 5.98 -22.83 21.48
N PRO A 423 5.28 -23.77 22.13
CA PRO A 423 5.36 -25.20 21.81
C PRO A 423 4.82 -25.52 20.40
N GLU A 424 5.38 -26.54 19.76
CA GLU A 424 5.01 -26.97 18.40
C GLU A 424 3.87 -27.99 18.36
N ASP A 425 3.57 -28.63 19.48
CA ASP A 425 2.61 -29.73 19.60
C ASP A 425 1.18 -29.28 19.93
N THR A 426 0.94 -27.96 20.02
CA THR A 426 -0.40 -27.40 20.25
C THR A 426 -1.29 -27.48 19.02
N GLU A 427 -2.61 -27.41 19.23
CA GLU A 427 -3.58 -27.38 18.12
C GLU A 427 -3.35 -26.16 17.23
N THR A 428 -3.12 -25.00 17.85
CA THR A 428 -2.81 -23.75 17.14
C THR A 428 -1.54 -23.85 16.31
N ALA A 429 -0.50 -24.53 16.81
CA ALA A 429 0.76 -24.74 16.08
C ALA A 429 0.62 -25.66 14.85
N LYS A 430 -0.29 -26.63 14.93
CA LYS A 430 -0.60 -27.61 13.87
C LYS A 430 -1.60 -27.07 12.85
N SER A 431 -2.43 -26.11 13.23
CA SER A 431 -3.42 -25.49 12.34
C SER A 431 -2.80 -24.50 11.36
N LEU A 432 -3.30 -24.51 10.13
CA LEU A 432 -3.09 -23.44 9.16
C LEU A 432 -3.89 -22.18 9.54
N PRO A 433 -3.49 -20.98 9.07
CA PRO A 433 -4.24 -19.76 9.32
C PRO A 433 -5.64 -19.78 8.70
N ASP A 434 -6.53 -18.95 9.25
CA ASP A 434 -7.88 -18.73 8.69
C ASP A 434 -7.76 -18.04 7.31
N THR A 435 -8.54 -18.52 6.35
CA THR A 435 -8.59 -18.02 4.98
C THR A 435 -9.60 -16.89 4.81
N TYR A 436 -10.56 -16.77 5.74
CA TYR A 436 -11.70 -15.85 5.70
C TYR A 436 -12.61 -15.97 4.46
N LYS A 437 -12.40 -16.98 3.61
CA LYS A 437 -13.14 -17.19 2.36
C LYS A 437 -14.63 -17.50 2.57
N ASP A 438 -15.00 -17.95 3.78
CA ASP A 438 -16.37 -18.15 4.21
C ASP A 438 -17.04 -16.88 4.79
N LYS A 439 -16.29 -15.78 4.91
CA LYS A 439 -16.75 -14.53 5.52
C LYS A 439 -17.30 -13.56 4.48
N ALA A 440 -18.15 -12.65 4.94
CA ALA A 440 -18.69 -11.59 4.11
C ALA A 440 -17.60 -10.56 3.78
N LEU A 441 -17.52 -10.15 2.51
CA LEU A 441 -16.78 -8.95 2.14
C LEU A 441 -17.66 -7.72 2.24
N ILE A 442 -17.06 -6.65 2.76
CA ILE A 442 -17.62 -5.31 2.70
C ILE A 442 -16.76 -4.43 1.78
N LYS A 443 -17.39 -3.53 1.05
CA LYS A 443 -16.70 -2.50 0.29
C LYS A 443 -16.61 -1.23 1.14
N PHE A 444 -15.39 -0.84 1.47
CA PHE A 444 -15.12 0.46 2.10
C PHE A 444 -14.31 1.31 1.14
N LYS A 445 -14.92 2.40 0.70
CA LYS A 445 -14.44 3.23 -0.42
C LYS A 445 -14.23 2.37 -1.67
N SER A 446 -12.99 2.11 -2.03
CA SER A 446 -12.62 1.39 -3.25
C SER A 446 -11.84 0.10 -2.95
N TYR A 447 -11.68 -0.25 -1.66
CA TYR A 447 -11.07 -1.50 -1.21
C TYR A 447 -12.13 -2.45 -0.62
N LEU A 448 -11.82 -3.74 -0.64
CA LEU A 448 -12.64 -4.80 -0.05
C LEU A 448 -12.00 -5.29 1.24
N TYR A 449 -12.83 -5.67 2.21
CA TYR A 449 -12.39 -6.18 3.49
C TYR A 449 -13.26 -7.37 3.89
N PHE A 450 -12.65 -8.42 4.43
CA PHE A 450 -13.39 -9.40 5.20
C PHE A 450 -13.82 -8.79 6.52
N GLU A 451 -15.08 -8.97 6.86
CA GLU A 451 -15.64 -8.58 8.16
C GLU A 451 -15.82 -9.83 9.03
N GLU A 452 -15.18 -9.83 10.20
CA GLU A 452 -15.31 -10.91 11.18
C GLU A 452 -15.78 -10.33 12.52
N LYS A 453 -16.76 -11.00 13.14
CA LYS A 453 -17.25 -10.61 14.46
C LYS A 453 -16.40 -11.26 15.56
N ASP A 454 -15.95 -10.46 16.50
CA ASP A 454 -15.23 -10.92 17.68
C ASP A 454 -16.19 -11.55 18.70
N PHE A 455 -15.83 -12.73 19.16
CA PHE A 455 -16.53 -13.44 20.24
C PHE A 455 -15.65 -13.52 21.48
N VAL A 456 -15.31 -12.36 22.06
CA VAL A 456 -14.38 -12.22 23.19
C VAL A 456 -14.76 -13.13 24.37
N ASP A 457 -16.04 -13.14 24.78
CA ASP A 457 -16.51 -13.98 25.89
C ASP A 457 -16.34 -15.49 25.64
N LYS A 458 -16.51 -15.91 24.38
CA LYS A 458 -16.32 -17.31 23.98
C LYS A 458 -14.83 -17.65 23.99
N ALA A 459 -14.01 -16.78 23.41
CA ALA A 459 -12.57 -16.94 23.35
C ALA A 459 -11.94 -17.00 24.75
N GLU A 460 -12.37 -16.14 25.68
CA GLU A 460 -11.87 -16.16 27.06
C GLU A 460 -12.17 -17.47 27.78
N LYS A 461 -13.32 -18.09 27.51
CA LYS A 461 -13.72 -19.37 28.10
C LYS A 461 -12.98 -20.55 27.49
N SER A 462 -12.47 -20.42 26.26
CA SER A 462 -11.70 -21.45 25.57
C SER A 462 -10.19 -21.35 25.76
N LEU A 463 -9.69 -20.33 26.46
CA LEU A 463 -8.26 -20.17 26.73
C LEU A 463 -7.72 -21.37 27.51
N LYS A 464 -6.70 -22.01 26.95
CA LYS A 464 -5.94 -23.11 27.57
C LYS A 464 -4.50 -22.68 27.70
N GLN A 465 -3.84 -23.04 28.79
CA GLN A 465 -2.40 -22.81 28.92
C GLN A 465 -1.66 -23.72 27.94
N ALA A 466 -0.56 -23.24 27.38
CA ALA A 466 0.36 -23.99 26.55
C ALA A 466 1.62 -24.30 27.39
N PRO A 467 1.72 -25.49 28.03
CA PRO A 467 2.86 -25.83 28.87
C PRO A 467 4.18 -25.73 28.13
N GLY A 468 5.21 -25.22 28.79
CA GLY A 468 6.54 -25.05 28.18
C GLY A 468 6.70 -23.77 27.35
N SER A 469 5.62 -23.01 27.15
CA SER A 469 5.72 -21.66 26.59
C SER A 469 6.31 -20.66 27.59
N GLN A 470 7.04 -19.66 27.09
CA GLN A 470 7.61 -18.60 27.94
C GLN A 470 7.85 -17.29 27.20
N ILE A 471 7.88 -16.19 27.96
CA ILE A 471 8.26 -14.85 27.51
C ILE A 471 9.44 -14.35 28.34
N ILE A 472 10.46 -13.82 27.68
CA ILE A 472 11.65 -13.24 28.29
C ILE A 472 11.86 -11.83 27.73
N PHE A 473 12.13 -10.86 28.61
CA PHE A 473 12.46 -9.50 28.18
C PHE A 473 13.95 -9.22 28.40
N PHE A 474 14.51 -8.38 27.53
CA PHE A 474 15.91 -7.98 27.55
C PHE A 474 16.00 -6.46 27.64
N LYS A 475 17.00 -5.96 28.35
CA LYS A 475 17.34 -4.53 28.41
C LYS A 475 18.76 -4.35 27.91
N ASN A 476 18.93 -3.68 26.78
CA ASN A 476 20.23 -3.43 26.15
C ASN A 476 21.06 -4.74 25.99
N GLY A 477 20.39 -5.81 25.56
CA GLY A 477 20.98 -7.16 25.39
C GLY A 477 21.03 -8.02 26.65
N VAL A 478 20.78 -7.47 27.84
CA VAL A 478 20.83 -8.21 29.11
C VAL A 478 19.45 -8.78 29.45
N SER A 479 19.35 -10.10 29.57
CA SER A 479 18.12 -10.79 30.00
C SER A 479 17.66 -10.29 31.38
N GLN A 480 16.37 -9.99 31.49
CA GLN A 480 15.70 -9.64 32.75
C GLN A 480 15.05 -10.86 33.42
N GLY A 481 15.35 -12.07 32.93
CA GLY A 481 14.78 -13.33 33.40
C GLY A 481 13.42 -13.65 32.80
N VAL A 482 12.80 -14.76 33.20
CA VAL A 482 11.52 -15.18 32.63
C VAL A 482 10.37 -14.31 33.16
N ALA A 483 9.68 -13.61 32.26
CA ALA A 483 8.54 -12.76 32.60
C ALA A 483 7.28 -13.62 32.82
N PHE A 484 6.96 -14.49 31.88
CA PHE A 484 5.77 -15.34 31.93
C PHE A 484 6.13 -16.76 31.50
N LYS A 485 5.48 -17.74 32.13
CA LYS A 485 5.55 -19.17 31.80
C LYS A 485 4.13 -19.69 31.60
N ASP A 486 4.00 -20.72 30.78
CA ASP A 486 2.73 -21.41 30.52
C ASP A 486 1.63 -20.41 30.14
N ILE A 487 1.96 -19.55 29.18
CA ILE A 487 1.03 -18.55 28.62
C ILE A 487 -0.10 -19.26 27.87
N PHE A 488 -1.19 -18.55 27.60
CA PHE A 488 -2.31 -19.15 26.89
C PHE A 488 -1.93 -19.51 25.45
N GLU A 489 -2.45 -20.64 24.97
CA GLU A 489 -2.35 -21.04 23.57
C GLU A 489 -3.01 -19.98 22.67
N GLY A 490 -2.39 -19.70 21.52
CA GLY A 490 -2.90 -18.76 20.54
C GLY A 490 -1.81 -18.16 19.67
N VAL A 491 -2.22 -17.33 18.72
CA VAL A 491 -1.32 -16.55 17.87
C VAL A 491 -0.94 -15.26 18.59
N TYR A 492 0.35 -14.95 18.67
CA TYR A 492 0.87 -13.77 19.35
C TYR A 492 1.51 -12.77 18.40
N PHE A 493 1.17 -11.49 18.57
CA PHE A 493 1.66 -10.38 17.78
C PHE A 493 2.53 -9.48 18.65
N PRO A 494 3.68 -8.99 18.16
CA PRO A 494 4.39 -7.88 18.79
C PRO A 494 3.41 -6.72 19.00
N ALA A 495 3.36 -6.18 20.21
CA ALA A 495 2.37 -5.20 20.58
C ALA A 495 2.97 -4.07 21.43
N ILE A 496 2.52 -2.86 21.13
CA ILE A 496 3.00 -1.62 21.74
C ILE A 496 1.79 -0.88 22.28
N SER A 497 1.85 -0.49 23.55
CA SER A 497 0.86 0.39 24.15
C SER A 497 1.50 1.61 24.81
N LEU A 498 1.02 2.79 24.42
CA LEU A 498 1.62 4.07 24.80
C LEU A 498 0.61 4.92 25.56
N TYR A 499 1.10 5.60 26.59
CA TYR A 499 0.39 6.60 27.36
C TYR A 499 1.03 7.96 27.15
N LYS A 500 0.21 8.91 26.72
CA LYS A 500 0.61 10.25 26.30
C LYS A 500 1.62 10.23 25.14
N GLY A 501 2.29 11.35 24.88
CA GLY A 501 3.26 11.56 23.79
C GLY A 501 4.59 10.79 23.93
N CYS A 502 4.54 9.48 24.20
CA CYS A 502 5.70 8.61 24.10
C CYS A 502 5.91 8.22 22.63
N THR A 503 7.16 8.16 22.18
CA THR A 503 7.55 7.72 20.84
C THR A 503 8.47 6.51 20.97
N VAL A 504 8.15 5.44 20.24
CA VAL A 504 8.96 4.23 20.19
C VAL A 504 9.07 3.70 18.77
N SER A 505 10.19 3.07 18.45
CA SER A 505 10.46 2.44 17.15
C SER A 505 10.69 0.95 17.33
N ILE A 506 10.03 0.14 16.52
CA ILE A 506 10.15 -1.31 16.53
C ILE A 506 11.13 -1.78 15.45
N ASN A 507 11.94 -2.76 15.79
CA ASN A 507 12.85 -3.46 14.89
C ASN A 507 12.52 -4.96 14.91
N PHE A 508 11.95 -5.46 13.81
CA PHE A 508 11.58 -6.87 13.67
C PHE A 508 12.77 -7.78 13.33
N GLY A 509 13.96 -7.22 13.08
CA GLY A 509 15.14 -7.95 12.62
C GLY A 509 15.32 -7.93 11.10
N PRO A 510 16.30 -8.68 10.58
CA PRO A 510 17.22 -9.57 11.31
C PRO A 510 18.37 -8.83 12.01
N TYR A 511 18.58 -7.56 11.68
CA TYR A 511 19.71 -6.76 12.19
C TYR A 511 19.34 -6.07 13.50
N PHE A 512 19.63 -6.72 14.61
CA PHE A 512 19.38 -6.20 15.96
C PHE A 512 20.56 -5.39 16.49
N LYS A 513 20.27 -4.42 17.37
CA LYS A 513 21.32 -3.68 18.07
C LYS A 513 21.95 -4.52 19.18
N TYR A 514 21.13 -5.32 19.88
CA TYR A 514 21.58 -6.18 20.96
C TYR A 514 20.98 -7.60 20.84
N PRO A 515 21.40 -8.39 19.83
CA PRO A 515 20.88 -9.74 19.64
C PRO A 515 21.22 -10.65 20.85
N PRO A 516 20.27 -11.48 21.33
CA PRO A 516 20.54 -12.51 22.33
C PRO A 516 21.59 -13.49 21.84
N ARG A 517 22.59 -13.82 22.67
CA ARG A 517 23.69 -14.72 22.30
C ARG A 517 23.51 -16.16 22.80
N ASP A 518 22.78 -16.32 23.90
CA ASP A 518 22.69 -17.60 24.62
C ASP A 518 21.38 -18.36 24.36
N ILE A 519 20.55 -17.87 23.44
CA ILE A 519 19.21 -18.43 23.15
C ILE A 519 18.99 -18.46 21.64
N THR A 520 18.43 -19.55 21.13
CA THR A 520 18.02 -19.72 19.73
C THR A 520 16.68 -19.05 19.47
N TYR A 521 16.58 -18.33 18.35
CA TYR A 521 15.37 -17.64 17.95
C TYR A 521 15.35 -17.36 16.44
N HIS A 522 14.16 -17.08 15.91
CA HIS A 522 13.94 -16.45 14.61
C HIS A 522 13.61 -14.97 14.78
N PRO A 523 14.16 -14.07 13.96
CA PRO A 523 13.72 -12.68 13.94
C PRO A 523 12.26 -12.61 13.48
N MET A 524 11.48 -11.69 14.04
CA MET A 524 10.10 -11.48 13.61
C MET A 524 9.98 -11.16 12.11
N SER A 525 11.01 -10.59 11.48
CA SER A 525 11.04 -10.34 10.03
C SER A 525 10.81 -11.60 9.18
N ASP A 526 11.22 -12.78 9.65
CA ASP A 526 11.09 -14.03 8.90
C ASP A 526 9.62 -14.46 8.77
N MET A 527 8.72 -13.99 9.66
CA MET A 527 7.29 -14.26 9.56
C MET A 527 6.63 -13.63 8.33
N GLY A 528 7.24 -12.64 7.70
CA GLY A 528 6.67 -12.00 6.50
C GLY A 528 6.43 -13.02 5.39
N TRP A 529 7.51 -13.66 4.92
CA TRP A 529 7.40 -14.74 3.92
C TRP A 529 6.72 -16.00 4.46
N GLY A 530 6.98 -16.35 5.73
CA GLY A 530 6.36 -17.52 6.36
C GLY A 530 4.83 -17.46 6.33
N ALA A 531 4.25 -16.29 6.66
CA ALA A 531 2.80 -16.12 6.63
C ALA A 531 2.24 -16.12 5.21
N VAL A 532 2.92 -15.51 4.24
CA VAL A 532 2.48 -15.55 2.82
C VAL A 532 2.37 -17.00 2.34
N VAL A 533 3.37 -17.83 2.65
CA VAL A 533 3.35 -19.26 2.30
C VAL A 533 2.23 -19.99 3.03
N GLU A 534 2.12 -19.85 4.35
CA GLU A 534 1.09 -20.54 5.14
C GLU A 534 -0.33 -20.16 4.71
N HIS A 535 -0.60 -18.88 4.45
CA HIS A 535 -1.91 -18.41 4.00
C HIS A 535 -2.21 -18.85 2.56
N THR A 536 -1.22 -18.81 1.66
CA THR A 536 -1.41 -19.33 0.29
C THR A 536 -1.74 -20.83 0.32
N LEU A 537 -1.06 -21.60 1.16
CA LEU A 537 -1.37 -23.03 1.35
C LEU A 537 -2.77 -23.24 1.93
N ALA A 538 -3.16 -22.45 2.93
CA ALA A 538 -4.49 -22.49 3.51
C ALA A 538 -5.57 -22.18 2.46
N ASP A 539 -5.35 -21.18 1.62
CA ASP A 539 -6.25 -20.77 0.54
C ASP A 539 -6.40 -21.87 -0.52
N VAL A 540 -5.29 -22.47 -0.94
CA VAL A 540 -5.31 -23.59 -1.91
C VAL A 540 -6.05 -24.79 -1.33
N LEU A 541 -5.78 -25.15 -0.07
CA LEU A 541 -6.46 -26.28 0.58
C LEU A 541 -7.96 -26.03 0.72
N TYR A 542 -8.38 -24.81 1.03
CA TYR A 542 -9.79 -24.45 1.06
C TYR A 542 -10.49 -24.74 -0.27
N HIS A 543 -9.86 -24.38 -1.39
CA HIS A 543 -10.42 -24.64 -2.73
C HIS A 543 -10.49 -26.14 -3.03
N VAL A 544 -9.45 -26.90 -2.70
CA VAL A 544 -9.41 -28.35 -2.89
C VAL A 544 -10.49 -29.05 -2.06
N GLU A 545 -10.62 -28.72 -0.78
CA GLU A 545 -11.64 -29.28 0.11
C GLU A 545 -13.05 -28.97 -0.39
N THR A 546 -13.29 -27.73 -0.83
CA THR A 546 -14.59 -27.29 -1.33
C THR A 546 -14.95 -27.93 -2.68
N GLU A 547 -13.96 -28.19 -3.54
CA GLU A 547 -14.13 -28.90 -4.80
C GLU A 547 -14.46 -30.39 -4.58
N VAL A 548 -13.75 -31.05 -3.67
CA VAL A 548 -13.92 -32.48 -3.35
C VAL A 548 -15.24 -32.75 -2.62
N ASP A 549 -15.65 -31.89 -1.68
CA ASP A 549 -16.90 -32.04 -0.93
C ASP A 549 -18.16 -31.67 -1.75
N GLY A 550 -18.00 -31.20 -2.99
CA GLY A 550 -19.12 -30.80 -3.86
C GLY A 550 -19.89 -29.59 -3.34
N ARG A 551 -19.36 -28.87 -2.34
CA ARG A 551 -19.92 -27.62 -1.81
C ARG A 551 -19.55 -26.44 -2.72
N ARG A 552 -19.76 -26.57 -4.03
CA ARG A 552 -19.78 -25.37 -4.87
C ARG A 552 -20.92 -24.49 -4.38
N SER A 553 -20.63 -23.21 -4.18
CA SER A 553 -21.66 -22.17 -4.19
C SER A 553 -22.62 -22.49 -5.35
N PRO A 554 -23.95 -22.57 -5.11
CA PRO A 554 -24.87 -23.11 -6.09
C PRO A 554 -24.67 -22.40 -7.43
N PRO A 555 -24.69 -23.14 -8.57
CA PRO A 555 -24.57 -22.52 -9.87
C PRO A 555 -25.65 -21.45 -9.99
N TRP A 556 -25.21 -20.21 -10.19
CA TRP A 556 -26.12 -19.11 -10.43
C TRP A 556 -26.71 -19.32 -11.82
N GLU A 557 -27.97 -19.78 -11.88
CA GLU A 557 -28.75 -19.74 -13.12
C GLU A 557 -29.11 -18.27 -13.46
N PRO A 558 -29.04 -17.90 -14.75
CA PRO A 558 -29.01 -16.51 -15.23
C PRO A 558 -30.24 -15.66 -14.91
#